data_AF-A0A0E0NP25-F1
#
_entry.id   AF-A0A0E0NP25-F1
#
_cell.length_a   1.000
_cell.length_b   1.000
_cell.length_c   1.000
_cell.angle_alpha   90.00
_cell.angle_beta   90.00
_cell.angle_gamma   90.00
#
_symmetry.space_group_name_H-M   'P 1'
#
loop_
_entity.id
_entity.type
_entity.pdbx_description
1 polymer ?
#
loop_
_entity_poly.entity_id
_entity_poly.type
_entity_poly.pdbx_seq_one_letter_code
_entity_poly.pdbx_strand_id
1 'polypeptide(L)'
;MESSLGGWPSYNPQNFSQNVVPATYIATHRTDPPPGQVITTDPKNILLRHFYQKSEEKLRPKRAAPDNLTPQNNGKQPRGPLSDGGGSQATASGRS
;
A
#
# COMPACT_ATOMS: atom_id res chain seq x y z
N MET A 1 -46.40 14.44 -32.11
CA MET A 1 -45.94 13.22 -31.41
C MET A 1 -44.50 12.99 -31.82
N GLU A 2 -43.55 13.50 -31.04
CA GLU A 2 -42.13 13.21 -31.25
C GLU A 2 -41.84 11.81 -30.69
N SER A 3 -41.10 11.00 -31.44
CA SER A 3 -40.75 9.63 -31.03
C SER A 3 -39.90 9.67 -29.76
N SER A 4 -40.26 8.91 -28.74
CA SER A 4 -39.52 8.78 -27.46
C SER A 4 -38.07 8.26 -27.61
N LEU A 5 -37.65 7.92 -28.84
CA LEU A 5 -36.33 7.42 -29.22
C LEU A 5 -35.58 8.33 -30.20
N GLY A 6 -36.18 9.44 -30.63
CA GLY A 6 -35.58 10.39 -31.58
C GLY A 6 -34.78 11.47 -30.86
N GLY A 7 -33.62 11.86 -31.40
CA GLY A 7 -32.78 12.93 -30.85
C GLY A 7 -31.41 12.50 -30.30
N TRP A 8 -30.93 11.30 -30.64
CA TRP A 8 -29.55 10.91 -30.30
C TRP A 8 -28.53 11.84 -30.96
N PRO A 9 -27.43 12.16 -30.28
CA PRO A 9 -26.39 13.00 -30.84
C PRO A 9 -25.82 12.33 -32.08
N SER A 10 -25.90 13.07 -33.20
CA SER A 10 -25.26 12.69 -34.46
C SER A 10 -24.23 13.76 -34.79
N TYR A 11 -22.95 13.42 -34.60
CA TYR A 11 -21.85 14.33 -34.94
C TYR A 11 -21.70 14.48 -36.45
N ASN A 12 -21.99 13.41 -37.20
CA ASN A 12 -21.99 13.39 -38.65
C ASN A 12 -22.97 12.28 -39.12
N PRO A 13 -24.05 12.63 -39.85
CA PRO A 13 -25.08 11.66 -40.25
C PRO A 13 -24.58 10.60 -41.25
N GLN A 14 -23.42 10.81 -41.88
CA GLN A 14 -22.82 9.83 -42.79
C GLN A 14 -21.95 8.77 -42.10
N ASN A 15 -21.63 8.91 -40.81
CA ASN A 15 -20.68 8.03 -40.08
C ASN A 15 -20.99 6.53 -40.16
N PHE A 16 -22.27 6.17 -40.27
CA PHE A 16 -22.74 4.78 -40.29
C PHE A 16 -23.33 4.36 -41.64
N SER A 17 -23.15 5.18 -42.67
CA SER A 17 -23.75 4.95 -43.99
C SER A 17 -22.95 3.99 -44.87
N GLN A 18 -21.73 3.62 -44.48
CA GLN A 18 -20.81 2.82 -45.29
C GLN A 18 -20.08 1.77 -44.44
N ASN A 19 -19.76 0.64 -45.07
CA ASN A 19 -18.92 -0.41 -44.48
C ASN A 19 -17.47 -0.20 -44.89
N VAL A 20 -16.64 0.29 -43.97
CA VAL A 20 -15.20 0.41 -44.18
C VAL A 20 -14.49 -0.75 -43.48
N VAL A 21 -13.69 -1.52 -44.22
CA VAL A 21 -12.84 -2.55 -43.64
C VAL A 21 -11.50 -1.91 -43.27
N PRO A 22 -11.08 -1.94 -41.98
CA PRO A 22 -9.81 -1.35 -41.59
C PRO A 22 -8.64 -2.15 -42.16
N ALA A 23 -7.66 -1.45 -42.71
CA ALA A 23 -6.40 -2.05 -43.13
C ALA A 23 -5.43 -2.15 -41.95
N THR A 24 -4.54 -3.16 -41.98
CA THR A 24 -3.45 -3.27 -41.00
C THR A 24 -2.43 -2.16 -41.22
N TYR A 25 -2.14 -1.40 -40.17
CA TYR A 25 -1.12 -0.37 -40.20
C TYR A 25 0.29 -0.97 -40.14
N ILE A 26 1.17 -0.56 -41.06
CA ILE A 26 2.59 -0.93 -41.09
C ILE A 26 3.41 0.35 -40.96
N ALA A 27 4.16 0.48 -39.86
CA ALA A 27 4.98 1.66 -39.62
C ALA A 27 6.20 1.69 -40.55
N THR A 28 6.35 2.78 -41.31
CA THR A 28 7.52 3.05 -42.15
C THR A 28 8.53 3.99 -41.48
N HIS A 29 8.17 4.54 -40.32
CA HIS A 29 8.98 5.46 -39.55
C HIS A 29 9.48 4.81 -38.25
N ARG A 30 10.43 5.48 -37.59
CA ARG A 30 10.98 5.06 -36.30
C ARG A 30 9.90 5.15 -35.22
N THR A 31 9.59 4.03 -34.59
CA THR A 31 8.57 3.93 -33.53
C THR A 31 9.15 3.96 -32.12
N ASP A 32 10.44 4.26 -31.98
CA ASP A 32 11.07 4.39 -30.65
C ASP A 32 10.44 5.55 -29.88
N PRO A 33 10.10 5.35 -28.59
CA PRO A 33 9.55 6.42 -27.78
C PRO A 33 10.56 7.57 -27.63
N PRO A 34 10.09 8.81 -27.46
CA PRO A 34 10.97 9.94 -27.18
C PRO A 34 11.88 9.67 -25.96
N PRO A 35 13.13 10.17 -25.97
CA PRO A 35 14.03 10.02 -24.84
C PRO A 35 13.42 10.57 -23.55
N GLY A 36 13.57 9.84 -22.44
CA GLY A 36 13.04 10.24 -21.13
C GLY A 36 11.54 10.01 -20.92
N GLN A 37 10.81 9.53 -21.94
CA GLN A 37 9.39 9.18 -21.85
C GLN A 37 9.15 7.67 -21.92
N VAL A 38 10.10 6.90 -21.39
CA VAL A 38 9.98 5.43 -21.32
C VAL A 38 9.26 5.08 -20.02
N ILE A 39 8.23 4.23 -20.12
CA ILE A 39 7.56 3.68 -18.94
C ILE A 39 8.53 2.70 -18.27
N THR A 40 8.96 3.02 -17.04
CA THR A 40 9.88 2.18 -16.26
C THR A 40 9.17 1.51 -15.09
N THR A 41 9.60 0.30 -14.74
CA THR A 41 9.12 -0.41 -13.55
C THR A 41 10.09 -0.24 -12.39
N ASP A 42 9.56 -0.05 -11.18
CA ASP A 42 10.37 -0.02 -9.96
C ASP A 42 11.00 -1.41 -9.71
N PRO A 43 12.34 -1.53 -9.66
CA PRO A 43 13.00 -2.82 -9.48
C PRO A 43 12.88 -3.36 -8.05
N LYS A 44 12.44 -2.55 -7.07
CA LYS A 44 12.34 -2.98 -5.68
C LYS A 44 11.19 -3.97 -5.50
N ASN A 45 11.47 -5.07 -4.80
CA ASN A 45 10.43 -5.95 -4.29
C ASN A 45 9.43 -5.16 -3.43
N ILE A 46 8.15 -5.48 -3.56
CA ILE A 46 7.05 -4.76 -2.90
C ILE A 46 7.18 -4.72 -1.37
N LEU A 47 7.70 -5.78 -0.75
CA LEU A 47 7.85 -5.87 0.71
C LEU A 47 8.98 -4.95 1.18
N LEU A 48 10.11 -4.97 0.47
CA LEU A 48 11.26 -4.12 0.78
C LEU A 48 10.91 -2.64 0.59
N ARG A 49 10.20 -2.30 -0.50
CA ARG A 49 9.69 -0.94 -0.73
C ARG A 49 8.87 -0.45 0.45
N HIS A 50 7.94 -1.27 0.95
CA HIS A 50 7.10 -0.91 2.09
C HIS A 50 7.88 -0.76 3.39
N PHE A 51 8.85 -1.64 3.64
CA PHE A 51 9.72 -1.55 4.82
C PHE A 51 10.49 -0.23 4.84
N TYR A 52 11.14 0.14 3.74
CA TYR A 52 11.90 1.38 3.65
C TYR A 52 11.01 2.63 3.75
N GLN A 53 9.86 2.65 3.07
CA GLN A 53 8.89 3.75 3.17
C GLN A 53 8.45 3.99 4.63
N LYS A 54 8.11 2.92 5.36
CA LYS A 54 7.75 3.00 6.79
C LYS A 54 8.91 3.45 7.68
N SER A 55 10.13 3.09 7.32
CA SER A 55 11.32 3.49 8.09
C SER A 55 11.60 4.99 7.94
N GLU A 56 11.50 5.54 6.73
CA GLU A 56 11.68 6.98 6.46
C GLU A 56 10.61 7.82 7.15
N GLU A 57 9.36 7.33 7.20
CA GLU A 57 8.30 8.00 7.92
C GLU A 57 8.60 8.17 9.42
N LYS A 58 9.18 7.14 10.06
CA LYS A 58 9.55 7.16 11.47
C LYS A 58 10.80 8.00 11.76
N LEU A 59 11.60 8.29 10.74
CA LEU A 59 12.80 9.13 10.82
C LEU A 59 12.50 10.60 10.53
N ARG A 60 11.29 10.95 10.07
CA ARG A 60 10.84 12.36 10.01
C ARG A 60 11.03 12.96 11.40
N PRO A 61 11.79 14.07 11.55
CA PRO A 61 12.08 14.65 12.86
C PRO A 61 10.77 14.85 13.63
N LYS A 62 10.63 14.17 14.77
CA LYS A 62 9.63 14.56 15.77
C LYS A 62 9.95 16.01 16.09
N ARG A 63 9.08 16.94 15.66
CA ARG A 63 9.12 18.33 16.11
C ARG A 63 9.35 18.29 17.62
N ALA A 64 10.36 18.99 18.12
CA ALA A 64 10.67 18.99 19.55
C ALA A 64 9.37 19.27 20.31
N ALA A 65 9.04 18.40 21.27
CA ALA A 65 7.92 18.66 22.17
C ALA A 65 8.21 20.00 22.86
N PRO A 66 7.23 20.90 22.99
CA PRO A 66 7.46 22.12 23.77
C PRO A 66 7.84 21.71 25.19
N ASP A 67 8.96 22.26 25.67
CA ASP A 67 9.47 22.09 27.03
C ASP A 67 8.41 22.53 28.04
N ASN A 68 7.60 21.60 28.54
CA ASN A 68 6.76 21.82 29.71
C ASN A 68 7.18 20.84 30.82
N LEU A 69 8.20 21.29 31.56
CA LEU A 69 8.35 21.24 33.03
C LEU A 69 7.46 20.18 33.73
N THR A 70 7.93 19.01 34.15
CA THR A 70 8.68 18.78 35.40
C THR A 70 8.78 17.26 35.65
N PRO A 71 9.85 16.72 36.27
CA PRO A 71 9.87 15.35 36.75
C PRO A 71 9.28 15.29 38.18
N GLN A 72 8.05 14.83 38.33
CA GLN A 72 7.54 14.48 39.66
C GLN A 72 8.00 13.08 40.02
N ASN A 73 9.25 13.01 40.52
CA ASN A 73 9.67 11.95 41.42
C ASN A 73 8.80 12.02 42.67
N ASN A 74 8.04 10.96 42.98
CA ASN A 74 7.75 10.55 44.35
C ASN A 74 7.09 9.16 44.38
N GLY A 75 7.69 8.24 45.15
CA GLY A 75 6.91 7.19 45.80
C GLY A 75 7.33 5.74 45.50
N LYS A 76 8.46 5.33 46.07
CA LYS A 76 8.70 4.05 46.78
C LYS A 76 8.06 2.76 46.19
N GLN A 77 8.91 1.87 45.71
CA GLN A 77 8.64 0.45 45.46
C GLN A 77 7.98 -0.23 46.68
N PRO A 78 7.09 -1.22 46.44
CA PRO A 78 7.14 -2.45 47.23
C PRO A 78 7.21 -3.68 46.32
N ARG A 79 8.31 -4.43 46.46
CA ARG A 79 8.43 -5.82 46.01
C ARG A 79 7.58 -6.68 46.97
N GLY A 80 6.54 -7.34 46.47
CA GLY A 80 5.67 -8.27 47.21
C GLY A 80 5.69 -9.67 46.57
N PRO A 81 5.22 -10.72 47.28
CA PRO A 81 6.11 -11.75 47.80
C PRO A 81 6.22 -13.01 46.93
N LEU A 82 7.37 -13.66 47.09
CA LEU A 82 7.62 -15.06 46.76
C LEU A 82 6.65 -15.96 47.54
N SER A 83 5.71 -16.62 46.86
CA SER A 83 5.05 -17.79 47.41
C SER A 83 5.89 -19.02 47.07
N ASP A 84 6.81 -19.35 47.98
CA ASP A 84 7.33 -20.69 48.15
C ASP A 84 6.47 -21.39 49.21
N GLY A 85 6.05 -22.63 48.97
CA GLY A 85 5.31 -23.39 49.97
C GLY A 85 4.48 -24.58 49.46
N GLY A 86 5.15 -25.73 49.32
CA GLY A 86 4.55 -27.07 49.44
C GLY A 86 4.33 -27.77 48.10
N GLY A 87 4.96 -28.89 47.75
CA GLY A 87 5.50 -29.96 48.59
C GLY A 87 4.82 -31.29 48.21
N SER A 88 5.40 -31.97 47.22
CA SER A 88 5.57 -33.43 47.12
C SER A 88 4.38 -34.40 47.09
N GLN A 89 4.16 -35.06 45.93
CA GLN A 89 4.27 -36.54 45.69
C GLN A 89 3.75 -36.88 44.27
N ALA A 90 4.58 -37.40 43.35
CA ALA A 90 4.79 -38.84 43.02
C ALA A 90 3.47 -39.54 42.56
N THR A 91 3.28 -40.22 41.43
CA THR A 91 4.07 -41.03 40.45
C THR A 91 3.22 -41.07 39.14
N ALA A 92 3.72 -41.29 37.92
CA ALA A 92 4.01 -42.58 37.29
C ALA A 92 4.44 -42.32 35.81
N SER A 93 5.60 -42.81 35.37
CA SER A 93 5.79 -43.96 34.46
C SER A 93 5.22 -43.78 33.05
N GLY A 94 6.05 -43.41 32.05
CA GLY A 94 6.39 -44.29 30.91
C GLY A 94 5.39 -44.16 29.75
N ARG A 95 5.72 -44.30 28.46
CA ARG A 95 6.84 -44.87 27.73
C ARG A 95 6.67 -44.49 26.24
N SER A 96 7.77 -44.59 25.49
CA SER A 96 7.98 -44.44 24.04
C SER A 96 6.81 -44.70 23.10
#